data_AF-A0A2E0HUY6-F1
#
_entry.id   AF-A0A2E0HUY6-F1
#
_cell.length_a   1.000
_cell.length_b   1.000
_cell.length_c   1.000
_cell.angle_alpha   90.00
_cell.angle_beta   90.00
_cell.angle_gamma   90.00
#
_symmetry.space_group_name_H-M   'P 1'
#
loop_
_entity.id
_entity.type
_entity.pdbx_description
1 polymer ?
#
loop_
_entity_poly.entity_id
_entity_poly.type
_entity_poly.pdbx_seq_one_letter_code
_entity_poly.pdbx_strand_id
1 'polypeptide(L)'
;MFKKTLIFTLPFLSFHTNLYSQSLEQKIEQCAEIEVSLIRLQCFDRLAEEPNTQTSNQPRKKSTLFSRLANKDDQATIKEDENQSKSGDLSSTEVQENDSSSADDSFGLINRDSVNSIESKIIGDFSGWDGATTFRLENGQIWKQSASAVFRVQMYNPKVVIKKSIITDTYQLSVEGYNSTVRVKRIE
;
A
#
# COMPACT_ATOMS: atom_id res chain seq x y z
N MET A 1 21.24 97.53 -8.44
CA MET A 1 22.06 96.30 -8.42
C MET A 1 21.11 95.12 -8.35
N PHE A 2 20.94 94.38 -9.46
CA PHE A 2 21.38 92.98 -9.67
C PHE A 2 20.68 91.96 -8.73
N LYS A 3 20.01 90.89 -9.15
CA LYS A 3 19.75 90.26 -10.46
C LYS A 3 18.65 89.20 -10.26
N LYS A 4 17.87 88.92 -11.32
CA LYS A 4 17.05 87.71 -11.49
C LYS A 4 17.87 86.43 -11.25
N THR A 5 17.27 85.39 -10.66
CA THR A 5 17.23 84.05 -11.28
C THR A 5 16.22 83.12 -10.62
N LEU A 6 15.38 82.56 -11.49
CA LEU A 6 14.44 81.48 -11.33
C LEU A 6 15.24 80.17 -11.32
N ILE A 7 15.11 79.33 -10.28
CA ILE A 7 15.60 77.94 -10.30
C ILE A 7 14.47 77.03 -9.83
N PHE A 8 14.13 76.15 -10.76
CA PHE A 8 13.16 75.09 -10.74
C PHE A 8 13.82 73.87 -10.09
N THR A 9 13.31 73.35 -8.98
CA THR A 9 13.69 72.02 -8.49
C THR A 9 12.45 71.27 -8.01
N LEU A 10 12.09 70.26 -8.80
CA LEU A 10 10.98 69.32 -8.63
C LEU A 10 11.00 68.60 -7.27
N PRO A 11 9.83 68.14 -6.76
CA PRO A 11 9.77 67.24 -5.63
C PRO A 11 10.27 65.84 -6.05
N PHE A 12 11.29 65.34 -5.36
CA PHE A 12 11.77 63.97 -5.51
C PHE A 12 10.77 63.02 -4.82
N LEU A 13 9.76 62.58 -5.57
CA LEU A 13 8.90 61.45 -5.17
C LEU A 13 9.70 60.16 -5.36
N SER A 14 10.33 59.70 -4.29
CA SER A 14 10.88 58.34 -4.20
C SER A 14 9.73 57.33 -4.12
N PHE A 15 9.12 57.00 -5.26
CA PHE A 15 8.32 55.79 -5.37
C PHE A 15 9.27 54.59 -5.43
N HIS A 16 9.50 53.94 -4.28
CA HIS A 16 10.02 52.58 -4.30
C HIS A 16 8.89 51.64 -4.69
N THR A 17 8.76 51.36 -6.00
CA THR A 17 7.92 50.27 -6.48
C THR A 17 8.65 48.95 -6.25
N ASN A 18 8.34 48.26 -5.15
CA ASN A 18 8.59 46.82 -5.05
C ASN A 18 7.60 46.12 -5.98
N LEU A 19 7.93 46.07 -7.27
CA LEU A 19 7.30 45.16 -8.21
C LEU A 19 8.03 43.82 -8.10
N TYR A 20 7.65 43.01 -7.12
CA TYR A 20 8.09 41.61 -7.09
C TYR A 20 7.00 40.75 -7.69
N SER A 21 7.02 40.62 -9.02
CA SER A 21 6.31 39.54 -9.70
C SER A 21 7.11 38.27 -9.49
N GLN A 22 6.85 37.55 -8.40
CA GLN A 22 7.44 36.22 -8.21
C GLN A 22 6.92 35.29 -9.30
N SER A 23 7.83 34.68 -10.06
CA SER A 23 7.47 33.58 -10.94
C SER A 23 7.02 32.38 -10.09
N LEU A 24 6.18 31.51 -10.67
CA LEU A 24 5.77 30.27 -10.01
C LEU A 24 6.99 29.41 -9.61
N GLU A 25 8.02 29.39 -10.47
CA GLU A 25 9.29 28.70 -10.24
C GLU A 25 9.99 29.20 -8.98
N GLN A 26 9.99 30.51 -8.74
CA GLN A 26 10.62 31.12 -7.57
C GLN A 26 9.91 30.76 -6.25
N LYS A 27 8.59 30.60 -6.29
CA LYS A 27 7.82 30.12 -5.13
C LYS A 27 8.09 28.65 -4.82
N ILE A 28 8.24 27.82 -5.87
CA ILE A 28 8.57 26.40 -5.74
C ILE A 28 9.96 26.23 -5.11
N GLU A 29 10.93 27.05 -5.51
CA GLU A 29 12.28 27.06 -4.95
C GLU A 29 12.28 27.39 -3.45
N GLN A 30 11.50 28.39 -3.03
CA GLN A 30 11.35 28.75 -1.61
C GLN A 30 10.75 27.62 -0.76
N CYS A 31 9.77 26.87 -1.29
CA CYS A 31 9.24 25.71 -0.57
C CYS A 31 10.27 24.57 -0.45
N ALA A 32 11.19 24.45 -1.42
CA ALA A 32 12.21 23.39 -1.42
C ALA A 32 13.32 23.61 -0.39
N GLU A 33 13.59 24.85 0.00
CA GLU A 33 14.62 25.23 0.99
C GLU A 33 14.23 24.90 2.44
N ILE A 34 12.94 24.62 2.72
CA ILE A 34 12.44 24.36 4.06
C ILE A 34 12.91 22.98 4.58
N GLU A 35 13.68 22.96 5.66
CA GLU A 35 14.23 21.72 6.26
C GLU A 35 13.17 20.85 6.97
N VAL A 36 12.11 21.48 7.52
CA VAL A 36 11.07 20.76 8.27
C VAL A 36 10.06 20.14 7.30
N SER A 37 9.99 18.81 7.28
CA SER A 37 9.18 18.02 6.34
C SER A 37 7.70 18.42 6.30
N LEU A 38 7.06 18.62 7.46
CA LEU A 38 5.65 19.01 7.54
C LEU A 38 5.39 20.40 6.95
N ILE A 39 6.30 21.35 7.20
CA ILE A 39 6.15 22.74 6.73
C ILE A 39 6.40 22.81 5.22
N ARG A 40 7.40 22.06 4.74
CA ARG A 40 7.70 21.89 3.32
C ARG A 40 6.50 21.36 2.55
N LEU A 41 5.86 20.30 3.06
CA LEU A 41 4.67 19.72 2.46
C LEU A 41 3.51 20.73 2.36
N GLN A 42 3.20 21.39 3.49
CA GLN A 42 2.15 22.42 3.54
C GLN A 42 2.42 23.63 2.63
N CYS A 43 3.70 23.94 2.37
CA CYS A 43 4.10 25.01 1.45
C CYS A 43 3.72 24.64 0.00
N PHE A 44 4.05 23.42 -0.43
CA PHE A 44 3.68 22.92 -1.76
C PHE A 44 2.16 22.79 -1.93
N ASP A 45 1.45 22.32 -0.91
CA ASP A 45 -0.01 22.20 -0.95
C ASP A 45 -0.68 23.56 -1.20
N ARG A 46 -0.19 24.64 -0.56
CA ARG A 46 -0.72 26.00 -0.78
C ARG A 46 -0.44 26.54 -2.18
N LEU A 47 0.71 26.19 -2.78
CA LEU A 47 1.00 26.58 -4.17
C LEU A 47 0.07 25.88 -5.16
N ALA A 48 -0.32 24.64 -4.88
CA ALA A 48 -1.31 23.91 -5.68
C ALA A 48 -2.73 24.47 -5.52
N GLU A 49 -3.01 25.17 -4.43
CA GLU A 49 -4.28 25.84 -4.16
C GLU A 49 -4.35 27.27 -4.72
N GLU A 50 -3.25 27.85 -5.21
CA GLU A 50 -3.28 29.21 -5.77
C GLU A 50 -4.20 29.24 -7.01
N PRO A 51 -5.33 29.97 -6.97
CA PRO A 51 -6.24 30.05 -8.10
C PRO A 51 -5.61 30.94 -9.17
N ASN A 52 -5.02 30.33 -10.20
CA ASN A 52 -4.54 31.07 -11.36
C ASN A 52 -5.74 31.66 -12.13
N THR A 53 -6.01 32.94 -11.88
CA THR A 53 -6.86 33.90 -12.60
C THR A 53 -8.38 33.64 -12.69
N GLN A 54 -9.13 34.55 -12.07
CA GLN A 54 -10.35 35.20 -12.59
C GLN A 54 -11.07 34.48 -13.74
N THR A 55 -12.16 33.74 -13.45
CA THR A 55 -13.47 33.84 -14.13
C THR A 55 -14.50 32.97 -13.39
N SER A 56 -15.63 33.58 -13.04
CA SER A 56 -16.93 32.99 -12.69
C SER A 56 -17.08 32.21 -11.37
N ASN A 57 -17.92 32.79 -10.51
CA ASN A 57 -18.70 32.14 -9.45
C ASN A 57 -18.98 30.66 -9.71
N GLN A 58 -18.64 29.78 -8.76
CA GLN A 58 -19.58 28.81 -8.16
C GLN A 58 -18.94 28.14 -6.92
N PRO A 59 -19.70 27.97 -5.82
CA PRO A 59 -19.29 27.12 -4.70
C PRO A 59 -19.36 25.65 -5.13
N ARG A 60 -18.20 24.98 -5.24
CA ARG A 60 -18.17 23.55 -5.54
C ARG A 60 -18.57 22.74 -4.31
N LYS A 61 -19.76 22.13 -4.40
CA LYS A 61 -20.33 21.20 -3.43
C LYS A 61 -19.38 20.02 -3.18
N LYS A 62 -19.23 19.65 -1.91
CA LYS A 62 -18.61 18.39 -1.48
C LYS A 62 -19.46 17.22 -2.00
N SER A 63 -18.95 16.43 -2.94
CA SER A 63 -19.59 15.16 -3.32
C SER A 63 -19.23 14.10 -2.29
N THR A 64 -20.19 13.78 -1.43
CA THR A 64 -20.20 12.65 -0.51
C THR A 64 -20.15 11.33 -1.30
N LEU A 65 -19.02 10.62 -1.26
CA LEU A 65 -18.81 9.31 -1.90
C LEU A 65 -19.17 8.11 -1.01
N PHE A 66 -19.89 8.30 0.09
CA PHE A 66 -20.31 7.21 0.97
C PHE A 66 -21.83 7.18 1.11
N SER A 67 -22.52 6.62 0.12
CA SER A 67 -23.95 6.29 0.23
C SER A 67 -24.35 5.17 -0.73
N ARG A 68 -23.65 4.02 -0.72
CA ARG A 68 -24.16 2.77 -1.32
C ARG A 68 -23.74 1.56 -0.49
N LEU A 69 -24.40 1.40 0.65
CA LEU A 69 -24.63 0.13 1.32
C LEU A 69 -26.03 0.20 1.91
N ALA A 70 -27.00 -0.26 1.12
CA ALA A 70 -28.30 -0.67 1.63
C ALA A 70 -28.68 -1.94 0.84
N ASN A 71 -28.43 -3.08 1.48
CA ASN A 71 -28.98 -4.38 1.12
C ASN A 71 -30.51 -4.32 1.07
N LYS A 72 -31.12 -4.95 0.06
CA LYS A 72 -32.28 -5.82 0.28
C LYS A 72 -32.54 -6.75 -0.91
N ASP A 73 -32.33 -8.03 -0.64
CA ASP A 73 -33.09 -9.23 -1.03
C ASP A 73 -33.69 -9.27 -2.44
N ASP A 74 -33.23 -10.23 -3.27
CA ASP A 74 -34.12 -11.22 -3.87
C ASP A 74 -33.37 -12.41 -4.50
N GLN A 75 -34.00 -13.55 -4.36
CA GLN A 75 -33.56 -14.91 -4.62
C GLN A 75 -33.91 -15.31 -6.06
N ALA A 76 -32.96 -15.83 -6.85
CA ALA A 76 -33.29 -16.54 -8.08
C ALA A 76 -32.23 -17.60 -8.46
N THR A 77 -32.73 -18.83 -8.54
CA THR A 77 -32.16 -20.11 -8.98
C THR A 77 -32.01 -20.25 -10.50
N ILE A 78 -30.91 -20.80 -11.01
CA ILE A 78 -30.77 -21.68 -12.21
C ILE A 78 -29.46 -22.49 -11.99
N LYS A 79 -29.50 -23.80 -11.68
CA LYS A 79 -29.53 -25.00 -12.53
C LYS A 79 -28.32 -25.21 -13.47
N GLU A 80 -27.89 -26.47 -13.44
CA GLU A 80 -26.74 -27.15 -14.03
C GLU A 80 -26.64 -27.00 -15.55
N ASP A 81 -25.41 -27.08 -16.07
CA ASP A 81 -25.14 -27.84 -17.29
C ASP A 81 -23.68 -28.33 -17.32
N GLU A 82 -23.54 -29.56 -17.80
CA GLU A 82 -22.35 -30.39 -17.83
C GLU A 82 -21.33 -30.01 -18.92
N ASN A 83 -20.06 -30.07 -18.51
CA ASN A 83 -18.98 -30.87 -19.07
C ASN A 83 -18.70 -30.96 -20.60
N GLN A 84 -17.42 -30.71 -20.90
CA GLN A 84 -16.50 -31.48 -21.76
C GLN A 84 -16.34 -31.14 -23.25
N SER A 85 -15.22 -30.48 -23.56
CA SER A 85 -14.09 -31.09 -24.29
C SER A 85 -13.01 -30.06 -24.62
N LYS A 86 -11.73 -30.41 -24.43
CA LYS A 86 -10.81 -30.72 -25.56
C LYS A 86 -9.30 -30.59 -25.19
N SER A 87 -8.64 -31.76 -25.23
CA SER A 87 -7.29 -32.12 -25.69
C SER A 87 -6.07 -31.18 -25.64
N GLY A 88 -4.93 -31.79 -25.27
CA GLY A 88 -3.56 -31.48 -25.73
C GLY A 88 -2.85 -30.41 -24.90
N ASP A 89 -1.54 -30.44 -24.64
CA ASP A 89 -0.41 -31.19 -25.15
C ASP A 89 0.77 -30.96 -24.18
N LEU A 90 1.80 -31.80 -24.27
CA LEU A 90 3.01 -31.85 -23.46
C LEU A 90 3.97 -30.66 -23.66
N SER A 91 4.92 -30.55 -22.71
CA SER A 91 6.26 -29.92 -22.82
C SER A 91 6.26 -28.39 -22.64
N SER A 92 7.17 -27.71 -21.93
CA SER A 92 8.58 -27.94 -21.57
C SER A 92 8.89 -26.98 -20.39
N THR A 93 9.69 -27.37 -19.39
CA THR A 93 11.12 -27.02 -19.26
C THR A 93 11.42 -25.53 -18.98
N GLU A 94 11.99 -25.30 -17.79
CA GLU A 94 12.95 -24.26 -17.35
C GLU A 94 12.69 -22.79 -17.70
N VAL A 95 12.70 -21.93 -16.67
CA VAL A 95 13.73 -20.88 -16.52
C VAL A 95 13.98 -20.63 -15.02
N GLN A 96 15.23 -20.80 -14.61
CA GLN A 96 15.82 -20.11 -13.46
C GLN A 96 16.13 -18.66 -13.87
N GLU A 97 15.68 -17.67 -13.11
CA GLU A 97 16.27 -16.31 -13.09
C GLU A 97 16.25 -15.85 -11.63
N ASN A 98 17.37 -15.98 -10.93
CA ASN A 98 18.43 -14.98 -10.78
C ASN A 98 17.97 -13.66 -10.16
N ASP A 99 18.32 -13.60 -8.89
CA ASP A 99 18.52 -12.46 -8.00
C ASP A 99 19.28 -11.30 -8.69
N SER A 100 18.62 -10.15 -8.87
CA SER A 100 19.26 -8.84 -8.83
C SER A 100 18.22 -7.71 -8.78
N SER A 101 18.15 -7.07 -7.60
CA SER A 101 17.93 -5.63 -7.39
C SER A 101 16.77 -4.92 -8.14
N SER A 102 15.65 -4.72 -7.44
CA SER A 102 14.76 -3.56 -7.67
C SER A 102 14.12 -3.09 -6.37
N ALA A 103 14.96 -2.66 -5.43
CA ALA A 103 14.51 -1.95 -4.24
C ALA A 103 14.23 -0.47 -4.57
N ASP A 104 13.25 -0.19 -5.43
CA ASP A 104 12.63 1.16 -5.47
C ASP A 104 11.25 1.23 -6.17
N ASP A 105 10.83 0.23 -6.96
CA ASP A 105 9.57 0.31 -7.71
C ASP A 105 8.32 -0.18 -6.92
N SER A 106 8.45 -0.39 -5.61
CA SER A 106 7.33 -0.89 -4.77
C SER A 106 6.58 0.22 -4.02
N PHE A 107 6.73 1.47 -4.42
CA PHE A 107 5.95 2.56 -3.84
C PHE A 107 4.52 2.55 -4.40
N GLY A 108 3.56 2.08 -3.59
CA GLY A 108 2.13 2.05 -3.93
C GLY A 108 1.56 0.67 -4.29
N LEU A 109 2.41 -0.36 -4.37
CA LEU A 109 1.94 -1.74 -4.46
C LEU A 109 1.67 -2.26 -3.04
N ILE A 110 0.39 -2.27 -2.64
CA ILE A 110 -0.01 -3.01 -1.43
C ILE A 110 0.26 -4.48 -1.71
N ASN A 111 1.33 -5.02 -1.14
CA ASN A 111 1.60 -6.45 -1.17
C ASN A 111 0.47 -7.16 -0.40
N ARG A 112 -0.57 -7.58 -1.12
CA ARG A 112 -1.75 -8.27 -0.53
C ARG A 112 -1.37 -9.61 0.10
N ASP A 113 -0.21 -10.14 -0.24
CA ASP A 113 0.28 -11.40 0.31
C ASP A 113 0.75 -11.19 1.75
N SER A 114 1.36 -10.06 2.10
CA SER A 114 1.84 -9.80 3.47
C SER A 114 0.72 -9.62 4.51
N VAL A 115 -0.47 -9.21 4.07
CA VAL A 115 -1.65 -9.07 4.96
C VAL A 115 -2.29 -10.43 5.25
N ASN A 116 -2.10 -11.41 4.36
CA ASN A 116 -2.75 -12.72 4.43
C ASN A 116 -1.78 -13.86 4.75
N SER A 117 -0.47 -13.59 4.87
CA SER A 117 0.55 -14.54 5.30
C SER A 117 1.10 -14.17 6.67
N ILE A 118 1.42 -15.20 7.45
CA ILE A 118 2.14 -15.07 8.72
C ILE A 118 3.38 -15.96 8.60
N GLU A 119 4.55 -15.35 8.70
CA GLU A 119 5.83 -16.05 8.71
C GLU A 119 6.38 -16.04 10.13
N SER A 120 6.75 -17.22 10.64
CA SER A 120 7.19 -17.39 12.02
C SER A 120 7.96 -18.71 12.16
N LYS A 121 8.58 -18.96 13.30
CA LYS A 121 9.10 -20.28 13.68
C LYS A 121 8.21 -20.98 14.69
N ILE A 122 8.17 -22.31 14.64
CA ILE A 122 7.65 -23.13 15.75
C ILE A 122 8.69 -23.15 16.87
N ILE A 123 8.26 -23.12 18.13
CA ILE A 123 9.14 -23.20 19.29
C ILE A 123 9.38 -24.67 19.67
N GLY A 124 10.64 -25.07 19.78
CA GLY A 124 11.10 -26.37 20.29
C GLY A 124 11.24 -27.46 19.23
N ASP A 125 11.13 -28.71 19.68
CA ASP A 125 11.16 -29.89 18.83
C ASP A 125 9.86 -30.04 18.05
N PHE A 126 9.98 -30.32 16.75
CA PHE A 126 8.86 -30.49 15.84
C PHE A 126 8.96 -31.85 15.14
N SER A 127 7.98 -32.72 15.44
CA SER A 127 7.91 -34.08 14.92
C SER A 127 6.94 -34.26 13.73
N GLY A 128 6.43 -33.16 13.16
CA GLY A 128 5.34 -33.17 12.19
C GLY A 128 3.96 -33.03 12.83
N TRP A 129 2.92 -33.54 12.16
CA TRP A 129 1.53 -33.50 12.65
C TRP A 129 0.76 -34.79 12.37
N ASP A 130 -0.24 -35.08 13.19
CA ASP A 130 -0.92 -36.39 13.24
C ASP A 130 -2.46 -36.34 13.22
N GLY A 131 -3.05 -35.14 13.13
CA GLY A 131 -4.49 -34.93 13.17
C GLY A 131 -4.95 -34.00 14.29
N ALA A 132 -4.20 -33.92 15.40
CA ALA A 132 -4.57 -33.14 16.59
C ALA A 132 -3.46 -32.20 17.08
N THR A 133 -2.41 -32.04 16.28
CA THR A 133 -1.20 -31.33 16.68
C THR A 133 -1.46 -29.83 16.90
N THR A 134 -0.77 -29.27 17.90
CA THR A 134 -0.82 -27.86 18.26
C THR A 134 0.56 -27.24 18.05
N PHE A 135 0.60 -26.11 17.36
CA PHE A 135 1.82 -25.38 16.98
C PHE A 135 1.90 -24.11 17.81
N ARG A 136 2.98 -23.95 18.57
CA ARG A 136 3.31 -22.72 19.30
C ARG A 136 4.34 -21.95 18.50
N LEU A 137 4.00 -20.75 18.10
CA LEU A 137 4.83 -19.91 17.24
C LEU A 137 5.67 -18.93 18.07
N GLU A 138 6.82 -18.50 17.54
CA GLU A 138 7.72 -17.54 18.20
C GLU A 138 7.07 -16.17 18.43
N ASN A 139 6.10 -15.81 17.60
CA ASN A 139 5.29 -14.60 17.76
C ASN A 139 4.22 -14.70 18.87
N GLY A 140 4.20 -15.81 19.63
CA GLY A 140 3.28 -16.06 20.74
C GLY A 140 1.93 -16.63 20.33
N GLN A 141 1.62 -16.75 19.03
CA GLN A 141 0.36 -17.32 18.57
C GLN A 141 0.35 -18.83 18.74
N ILE A 142 -0.85 -19.37 19.01
CA ILE A 142 -1.05 -20.82 19.08
C ILE A 142 -2.08 -21.25 18.05
N TRP A 143 -1.70 -22.23 17.24
CA TRP A 143 -2.50 -22.77 16.15
C TRP A 143 -2.72 -24.26 16.36
N LYS A 144 -3.92 -24.75 16.06
CA LYS A 144 -4.27 -26.17 16.15
C LYS A 144 -4.67 -26.71 14.78
N GLN A 145 -4.23 -27.94 14.48
CA GLN A 145 -4.67 -28.66 13.31
C GLN A 145 -6.21 -28.83 13.30
N SER A 146 -6.82 -28.59 12.13
CA SER A 146 -8.28 -28.65 11.95
C SER A 146 -8.73 -29.68 10.93
N ALA A 147 -7.80 -30.23 10.13
CA ALA A 147 -8.08 -31.29 9.16
C ALA A 147 -7.19 -32.49 9.43
N SER A 148 -7.74 -33.70 9.26
CA SER A 148 -7.00 -34.96 9.38
C SER A 148 -5.96 -35.04 8.27
N ALA A 149 -4.70 -34.84 8.63
CA ALA A 149 -3.53 -34.99 7.78
C ALA A 149 -2.40 -35.52 8.66
N VAL A 150 -1.50 -36.30 8.08
CA VAL A 150 -0.33 -36.83 8.78
C VAL A 150 0.92 -36.44 8.02
N PHE A 151 1.89 -35.93 8.74
CA PHE A 151 3.22 -35.60 8.24
C PHE A 151 4.21 -35.91 9.34
N ARG A 152 5.33 -36.56 8.99
CA ARG A 152 6.35 -36.97 9.95
C ARG A 152 7.69 -36.43 9.51
N VAL A 153 8.34 -35.73 10.41
CA VAL A 153 9.66 -35.12 10.23
C VAL A 153 10.28 -34.94 11.61
N GLN A 154 11.57 -34.69 11.73
CA GLN A 154 12.18 -34.27 12.99
C GLN A 154 13.00 -33.01 12.74
N MET A 155 12.62 -31.90 13.35
CA MET A 155 13.31 -30.62 13.25
C MET A 155 13.30 -29.87 14.59
N TYR A 156 14.23 -28.93 14.74
CA TYR A 156 14.27 -28.02 15.88
C TYR A 156 14.04 -26.59 15.40
N ASN A 157 13.07 -25.89 16.00
CA ASN A 157 12.65 -24.55 15.63
C ASN A 157 12.44 -24.29 14.11
N PRO A 158 11.65 -25.12 13.40
CA PRO A 158 11.47 -24.94 11.96
C PRO A 158 10.71 -23.65 11.65
N LYS A 159 11.09 -23.00 10.55
CA LYS A 159 10.36 -21.88 9.96
C LYS A 159 9.09 -22.39 9.28
N VAL A 160 8.00 -21.68 9.51
CA VAL A 160 6.67 -22.01 9.00
C VAL A 160 6.01 -20.76 8.42
N VAL A 161 5.16 -21.00 7.43
CA VAL A 161 4.35 -19.97 6.80
C VAL A 161 2.89 -20.39 6.92
N ILE A 162 2.07 -19.53 7.49
CA ILE A 162 0.62 -19.70 7.55
C ILE A 162 0.01 -18.75 6.54
N LYS A 163 -0.67 -19.30 5.51
CA LYS A 163 -1.36 -18.52 4.50
C LYS A 163 -2.86 -18.63 4.68
N LYS A 164 -3.54 -17.49 4.68
CA LYS A 164 -4.99 -17.42 4.61
C LYS A 164 -5.43 -17.63 3.17
N SER A 165 -6.25 -18.65 2.94
CA SER A 165 -6.87 -18.90 1.64
C SER A 165 -7.97 -17.87 1.39
N ILE A 166 -7.82 -17.08 0.32
CA ILE A 166 -8.80 -16.05 -0.07
C ILE A 166 -10.13 -16.68 -0.48
N ILE A 167 -10.10 -17.89 -1.07
CA ILE A 167 -11.29 -18.56 -1.62
C ILE A 167 -12.09 -19.27 -0.51
N THR A 168 -11.41 -19.91 0.45
CA THR A 168 -12.06 -20.78 1.44
C THR A 168 -12.10 -20.19 2.85
N ASP A 169 -11.51 -19.01 3.06
CA ASP A 169 -11.34 -18.37 4.37
C ASP A 169 -10.65 -19.28 5.43
N THR A 170 -9.91 -20.30 4.97
CA THR A 170 -9.17 -21.23 5.84
C THR A 170 -7.69 -20.86 5.92
N TYR A 171 -7.05 -21.19 7.03
CA TYR A 171 -5.61 -21.04 7.20
C TYR A 171 -4.90 -22.34 6.89
N GLN A 172 -3.83 -22.25 6.11
CA GLN A 172 -2.96 -23.38 5.78
C GLN A 172 -1.56 -23.11 6.31
N LEU A 173 -1.04 -24.04 7.09
CA LEU A 173 0.33 -24.01 7.58
C LEU A 173 1.20 -24.87 6.66
N SER A 174 2.33 -24.32 6.23
CA SER A 174 3.39 -25.01 5.50
C SER A 174 4.71 -24.87 6.24
N VAL A 175 5.55 -25.90 6.19
CA VAL A 175 6.88 -25.88 6.78
C VAL A 175 7.90 -25.63 5.67
N GLU A 176 8.87 -24.74 5.92
CA GLU A 176 9.92 -24.44 4.95
C GLU A 176 10.70 -25.72 4.58
N GLY A 177 10.98 -25.90 3.29
CA GLY A 177 11.67 -27.08 2.77
C GLY A 177 10.77 -28.30 2.52
N TYR A 178 9.48 -28.23 2.82
CA TYR A 178 8.53 -29.32 2.58
C TYR A 178 7.30 -28.86 1.80
N ASN A 179 6.81 -29.72 0.90
CA ASN A 179 5.57 -29.51 0.15
C ASN A 179 4.31 -29.94 0.93
N SER A 180 4.45 -30.22 2.22
CA SER A 180 3.34 -30.66 3.06
C SER A 180 2.66 -29.46 3.71
N THR A 181 1.33 -29.39 3.55
CA THR A 181 0.50 -28.35 4.14
C THR A 181 -0.63 -28.95 4.97
N VAL A 182 -1.10 -28.20 5.97
CA VAL A 182 -2.20 -28.63 6.82
C VAL A 182 -3.11 -27.46 7.17
N ARG A 183 -4.42 -27.71 7.23
CA ARG A 183 -5.37 -26.69 7.67
C ARG A 183 -5.30 -26.50 9.17
N VAL A 184 -5.21 -25.25 9.59
CA VAL A 184 -5.08 -24.86 11.01
C VAL A 184 -6.15 -23.85 11.41
N LYS A 185 -6.42 -23.79 12.70
CA LYS A 185 -7.26 -22.77 13.33
C LYS A 185 -6.49 -22.15 14.48
N ARG A 186 -6.58 -20.83 14.60
CA ARG A 186 -5.99 -20.11 15.73
C ARG A 186 -6.78 -20.40 16.99
N ILE A 187 -6.08 -20.67 18.08
CA ILE A 187 -6.68 -20.88 19.40
C ILE A 187 -6.25 -19.83 20.42
N GLU A 188 -5.10 -19.17 20.22
CA GLU A 188 -4.57 -18.07 21.05
C GLU A 188 -3.79 -17.06 20.19
#